data_AF-A0A7X7J5C4-F1
#
_entry.id   AF-A0A7X7J5C4-F1
#
_cell.length_a   1.000
_cell.length_b   1.000
_cell.length_c   1.000
_cell.angle_alpha   90.00
_cell.angle_beta   90.00
_cell.angle_gamma   90.00
#
_symmetry.space_group_name_H-M   'P 1'
#
loop_
_entity.id
_entity.type
_entity.pdbx_description
1 polymer ?
#
loop_
_entity_poly.entity_id
_entity_poly.type
_entity_poly.pdbx_seq_one_letter_code
_entity_poly.pdbx_strand_id
1 'polypeptide(L)'
;MLFFVIGSLTAYVDLLTTPLLTLGMPLTVLFMIYEHQKQEISLIKGLKKITFHSLLWGVAYGFTWMSKWIIATLTTNRNVIEDAIQTFLFRLDPKAYIEKTFTRWDAVVGNADVLQWVYINMVICALLLFVVFFFRKEGWRNFVFFMIIAVFPYVWYFVVANHSYLHYWFTYRTQAFSISCIFLALLSMVSFAKVKNKLKLNRFKHSKQMMENN
;
A
#
# COMPACT_ATOMS: atom_id res chain seq x y z
N MET A 1 8.66 -8.41 -15.28
CA MET A 1 9.41 -7.28 -15.87
C MET A 1 8.97 -5.94 -15.30
N LEU A 2 7.69 -5.54 -15.37
CA LEU A 2 7.21 -4.25 -14.82
C LEU A 2 7.67 -3.99 -13.37
N PHE A 3 7.38 -4.91 -12.44
CA PHE A 3 7.74 -4.77 -11.02
C PHE A 3 9.24 -4.65 -10.77
N PHE A 4 10.06 -5.26 -11.62
CA PHE A 4 11.51 -5.14 -11.53
C PHE A 4 11.95 -3.73 -11.96
N VAL A 5 11.50 -3.26 -13.13
CA VAL A 5 11.84 -1.94 -13.66
C VAL A 5 11.42 -0.83 -12.70
N ILE A 6 10.17 -0.86 -12.21
CA ILE A 6 9.70 0.16 -11.28
C ILE A 6 10.42 0.07 -9.93
N GLY A 7 10.83 -1.11 -9.47
CA GLY A 7 11.65 -1.27 -8.26
C GLY A 7 12.99 -0.56 -8.39
N SER A 8 13.71 -0.76 -9.50
CA SER A 8 14.95 -0.05 -9.80
C SER A 8 14.75 1.46 -9.95
N LEU A 9 13.72 1.90 -10.68
CA LEU A 9 13.42 3.33 -10.83
C LEU A 9 13.10 3.97 -9.47
N THR A 10 12.38 3.27 -8.61
CA THR A 10 12.06 3.74 -7.26
C THR A 10 13.32 3.88 -6.42
N ALA A 11 14.23 2.90 -6.45
CA ALA A 11 15.52 3.00 -5.77
C ALA A 11 16.40 4.15 -6.29
N TYR A 12 16.18 4.60 -7.53
CA TYR A 12 16.89 5.74 -8.10
C TYR A 12 16.28 7.09 -7.72
N VAL A 13 14.96 7.22 -7.84
CA VAL A 13 14.21 8.48 -7.73
C VAL A 13 13.68 8.75 -6.33
N ASP A 14 13.19 7.72 -5.64
CA ASP A 14 12.58 7.85 -4.31
C ASP A 14 13.63 7.70 -3.21
N LEU A 15 13.80 8.75 -2.42
CA LEU A 15 14.75 8.83 -1.31
C LEU A 15 14.15 8.28 0.00
N LEU A 16 13.54 7.09 -0.08
CA LEU A 16 12.84 6.41 1.03
C LEU A 16 11.57 7.15 1.52
N THR A 17 10.95 7.96 0.66
CA THR A 17 9.78 8.76 1.07
C THR A 17 8.49 7.95 1.03
N THR A 18 8.15 7.39 -0.14
CA THR A 18 6.96 6.55 -0.32
C THR A 18 7.20 5.39 -1.31
N PRO A 19 8.31 4.64 -1.17
CA PRO A 19 8.74 3.69 -2.21
C PRO A 19 7.72 2.57 -2.44
N LEU A 20 7.02 2.15 -1.38
CA LEU A 20 6.01 1.09 -1.49
C LEU A 20 4.80 1.46 -2.35
N LEU A 21 4.59 2.73 -2.65
CA LEU A 21 3.54 3.16 -3.56
C LEU A 21 3.71 2.54 -4.95
N THR A 22 4.96 2.42 -5.43
CA THR A 22 5.27 1.86 -6.76
C THR A 22 5.17 0.34 -6.80
N LEU A 23 5.20 -0.35 -5.66
CA LEU A 23 4.89 -1.77 -5.58
C LEU A 23 3.38 -2.01 -5.41
N GLY A 24 2.82 -1.28 -4.46
CA GLY A 24 1.48 -1.48 -3.96
C GLY A 24 0.39 -1.14 -4.98
N MET A 25 0.46 0.01 -5.64
CA MET A 25 -0.56 0.42 -6.62
C MET A 25 -0.62 -0.55 -7.82
N PRO A 26 0.50 -0.96 -8.45
CA PRO A 26 0.43 -1.93 -9.53
C PRO A 26 -0.08 -3.31 -9.08
N LEU A 27 0.20 -3.73 -7.84
CA LEU A 27 -0.38 -4.96 -7.29
C LEU A 27 -1.90 -4.86 -7.14
N THR A 28 -2.43 -3.77 -6.59
CA THR A 28 -3.89 -3.63 -6.44
C THR A 28 -4.59 -3.56 -7.79
N VAL A 29 -4.03 -2.82 -8.74
CA VAL A 29 -4.53 -2.74 -10.13
C VAL A 29 -4.50 -4.11 -10.81
N LEU A 30 -3.47 -4.93 -10.59
CA LEU A 30 -3.40 -6.28 -11.15
C LEU A 30 -4.59 -7.14 -10.71
N PHE A 31 -4.93 -7.12 -9.42
CA PHE A 31 -6.08 -7.88 -8.91
C PHE A 31 -7.43 -7.31 -9.38
N MET A 32 -7.54 -5.99 -9.55
CA MET A 32 -8.72 -5.39 -10.17
C MET A 32 -8.91 -5.81 -11.62
N ILE A 33 -7.82 -5.89 -12.40
CA ILE A 33 -7.87 -6.37 -13.79
C ILE A 33 -8.34 -7.82 -13.82
N TYR A 34 -7.81 -8.68 -12.95
CA TYR A 34 -8.26 -10.06 -12.85
C TYR A 34 -9.74 -10.19 -12.50
N GLU A 35 -10.23 -9.36 -11.57
CA GLU A 35 -11.65 -9.30 -11.24
C GLU A 35 -12.50 -8.86 -12.44
N HIS A 36 -12.08 -7.79 -13.12
CA HIS A 36 -12.79 -7.23 -14.27
C HIS A 36 -12.89 -8.23 -15.43
N GLN A 37 -11.80 -8.98 -15.66
CA GLN A 37 -11.75 -10.05 -16.66
C GLN A 37 -12.47 -11.35 -16.21
N LYS A 38 -13.12 -11.34 -15.04
CA LYS A 38 -13.78 -12.51 -14.43
C LYS A 38 -12.84 -13.72 -14.30
N GLN A 39 -11.54 -13.47 -14.12
CA GLN A 39 -10.57 -14.52 -13.90
C GLN A 39 -10.66 -14.99 -12.46
N GLU A 40 -11.09 -16.23 -12.26
CA GLU A 40 -11.09 -16.82 -10.93
C GLU A 40 -9.66 -17.17 -10.51
N ILE A 41 -9.16 -16.42 -9.54
CA ILE A 41 -7.86 -16.66 -8.92
C ILE A 41 -8.09 -17.26 -7.55
N SER A 42 -7.56 -18.47 -7.34
CA SER A 42 -7.54 -19.10 -6.03
C SER A 42 -6.69 -18.30 -5.05
N LEU A 43 -7.02 -18.36 -3.76
CA LEU A 43 -6.30 -17.63 -2.71
C LEU A 43 -4.79 -17.89 -2.78
N ILE A 44 -4.39 -19.16 -2.87
CA ILE A 44 -2.98 -19.59 -2.95
C ILE A 44 -2.29 -18.97 -4.17
N LYS A 45 -2.94 -18.98 -5.34
CA LYS A 45 -2.36 -18.40 -6.56
C LYS A 45 -2.20 -16.89 -6.45
N GLY A 46 -3.16 -16.20 -5.84
CA GLY A 46 -3.06 -14.77 -5.56
C GLY A 46 -1.94 -14.43 -4.57
N LEU A 47 -1.81 -15.18 -3.48
CA LEU A 47 -0.71 -15.01 -2.53
C LEU A 47 0.65 -15.24 -3.19
N LYS A 48 0.80 -16.30 -4.00
CA LYS A 48 2.02 -16.53 -4.80
C LYS A 48 2.32 -15.34 -5.72
N LYS A 49 1.30 -14.74 -6.35
CA LYS A 49 1.46 -13.55 -7.20
C LYS A 49 1.90 -12.34 -6.39
N ILE A 50 1.31 -12.07 -5.23
CA ILE A 50 1.75 -10.98 -4.34
C ILE A 50 3.22 -11.18 -3.98
N THR A 51 3.57 -12.34 -3.42
CA THR A 51 4.95 -12.63 -3.00
C THR A 51 5.94 -12.53 -4.16
N PHE A 52 5.64 -13.14 -5.31
CA PHE A 52 6.54 -13.12 -6.46
C PHE A 52 6.82 -11.70 -6.97
N HIS A 53 5.80 -10.88 -7.14
CA HIS A 53 5.99 -9.51 -7.63
C HIS A 53 6.64 -8.60 -6.59
N SER A 54 6.32 -8.77 -5.30
CA SER A 54 7.00 -8.06 -4.22
C SER A 54 8.48 -8.42 -4.15
N LEU A 55 8.83 -9.70 -4.31
CA LEU A 55 10.24 -10.14 -4.36
C LEU A 55 10.96 -9.57 -5.57
N LEU A 56 10.34 -9.60 -6.76
CA LEU A 56 10.93 -9.00 -7.96
C LEU A 56 11.21 -7.51 -7.78
N TRP A 57 10.26 -6.77 -7.20
CA TRP A 57 10.43 -5.35 -6.89
C TRP A 57 11.54 -5.13 -5.87
N GLY A 58 11.56 -5.90 -4.78
CA GLY A 58 12.56 -5.78 -3.73
C GLY A 58 13.98 -6.13 -4.19
N VAL A 59 14.12 -7.18 -5.00
CA VAL A 59 15.41 -7.56 -5.62
C VAL A 59 15.89 -6.45 -6.53
N ALA A 60 15.03 -5.89 -7.37
CA ALA A 60 15.41 -4.80 -8.26
C ALA A 60 15.82 -3.53 -7.49
N TYR A 61 15.05 -3.19 -6.44
CA TYR A 61 15.34 -2.07 -5.56
C TYR A 61 16.71 -2.21 -4.88
N GLY A 62 16.96 -3.37 -4.26
CA GLY A 62 18.23 -3.67 -3.59
C GLY A 62 19.41 -3.77 -4.57
N PHE A 63 19.20 -4.37 -5.74
CA PHE A 63 20.21 -4.47 -6.79
C PHE A 63 20.67 -3.07 -7.25
N THR A 64 19.73 -2.15 -7.50
CA THR A 64 20.08 -0.77 -7.89
C THR A 64 20.85 -0.02 -6.81
N TRP A 65 20.50 -0.20 -5.52
CA TRP A 65 21.29 0.36 -4.41
C TRP A 65 22.71 -0.21 -4.37
N MET A 66 22.85 -1.53 -4.50
CA MET A 66 24.16 -2.19 -4.51
C MET A 66 25.01 -1.72 -5.71
N SER A 67 24.41 -1.60 -6.90
CA SER A 67 25.10 -1.08 -8.09
C SER A 67 25.63 0.34 -7.87
N LYS A 68 24.87 1.22 -7.19
CA LYS A 68 25.33 2.58 -6.86
C LYS A 68 26.60 2.54 -6.00
N TRP A 69 26.64 1.70 -4.96
CA TRP A 69 27.81 1.59 -4.08
C TRP A 69 29.03 1.03 -4.81
N ILE A 70 28.85 0.02 -5.67
CA ILE A 70 29.93 -0.54 -6.48
C ILE A 70 30.50 0.51 -7.43
N ILE A 71 29.64 1.20 -8.19
CA ILE A 71 30.08 2.24 -9.14
C ILE A 71 30.78 3.38 -8.41
N ALA A 72 30.26 3.82 -7.26
CA ALA A 72 30.88 4.88 -6.46
C ALA A 72 32.26 4.45 -5.93
N THR A 73 32.40 3.19 -5.51
CA THR A 73 33.69 2.64 -5.05
C THR A 73 34.73 2.67 -6.17
N LEU A 74 34.36 2.23 -7.37
CA LEU A 74 35.24 2.19 -8.54
C LEU A 74 35.63 3.58 -9.06
N THR A 75 34.74 4.57 -8.94
CA THR A 75 34.96 5.91 -9.51
C THR A 75 35.64 6.88 -8.54
N THR A 76 35.46 6.69 -7.21
CA THR A 76 35.99 7.62 -6.19
C THR A 76 37.27 7.13 -5.50
N ASN A 77 37.71 5.90 -5.78
CA ASN A 77 38.80 5.22 -5.05
C ASN A 77 38.60 5.21 -3.52
N ARG A 78 37.35 5.19 -3.05
CA ARG A 78 36.97 5.04 -1.63
C ARG A 78 36.13 3.78 -1.46
N ASN A 79 36.22 3.13 -0.30
CA ASN A 79 35.42 1.94 -0.02
C ASN A 79 33.97 2.31 0.39
N VAL A 80 33.17 2.77 -0.57
CA VAL A 80 31.79 3.23 -0.33
C VAL A 80 30.89 2.09 0.18
N ILE A 81 31.20 0.84 -0.18
CA ILE A 81 30.46 -0.34 0.31
C ILE A 81 30.64 -0.48 1.83
N GLU A 82 31.88 -0.39 2.32
CA GLU A 82 32.17 -0.45 3.75
C GLU A 82 31.54 0.71 4.51
N ASP A 83 31.68 1.94 3.99
CA ASP A 83 31.06 3.13 4.57
C ASP A 83 29.52 2.97 4.69
N ALA A 84 28.88 2.42 3.66
CA ALA A 84 27.44 2.20 3.64
C ALA A 84 26.99 1.15 4.68
N ILE A 85 27.74 0.04 4.81
CA ILE A 85 27.46 -1.01 5.80
C ILE A 85 27.63 -0.46 7.22
N GLN A 86 28.72 0.25 7.50
CA GLN A 86 28.96 0.87 8.81
C GLN A 86 27.86 1.87 9.16
N THR A 87 27.44 2.70 8.20
CA THR A 87 26.33 3.64 8.38
C THR A 87 25.01 2.92 8.64
N PHE A 88 24.74 1.81 7.95
CA PHE A 88 23.54 1.01 8.15
C PHE A 88 23.51 0.37 9.55
N LEU A 89 24.61 -0.25 9.97
CA LEU A 89 24.75 -0.85 11.30
C LEU A 89 24.61 0.20 12.41
N PHE A 90 25.23 1.37 12.23
CA PHE A 90 25.09 2.49 13.16
C PHE A 90 23.62 2.92 13.30
N ARG A 91 22.86 2.98 12.21
CA ARG A 91 21.42 3.34 12.23
C ARG A 91 20.50 2.26 12.81
N LEU A 92 20.98 1.02 12.95
CA LEU A 92 20.26 -0.03 13.66
C LEU A 92 20.36 0.11 15.18
N ASP A 93 21.38 0.81 15.70
CA ASP A 93 21.52 1.11 17.11
C ASP A 93 20.47 2.18 17.52
N PRO A 94 19.49 1.86 18.38
CA PRO A 94 18.49 2.83 18.84
C PRO A 94 19.08 4.02 19.60
N LYS A 95 20.35 3.95 20.02
CA LYS A 95 21.08 5.04 20.70
C LYS A 95 21.85 5.94 19.74
N ALA A 96 21.98 5.55 18.47
CA ALA A 96 22.60 6.41 17.47
C ALA A 96 21.68 7.59 17.16
N TYR A 97 22.16 8.81 17.41
CA TYR A 97 21.54 10.13 17.18
C TYR A 97 20.56 10.72 18.21
N ILE A 98 19.94 9.96 19.12
CA ILE A 98 18.88 10.51 19.99
C ILE A 98 19.14 10.15 21.46
N GLU A 99 19.18 11.16 22.35
CA GLU A 99 19.22 10.96 23.81
C GLU A 99 18.04 10.14 24.33
N LYS A 100 16.91 10.20 23.61
CA LYS A 100 15.69 9.43 23.87
C LYS A 100 15.71 8.15 23.05
N THR A 101 15.87 7.02 23.73
CA THR A 101 15.69 5.70 23.13
C THR A 101 14.28 5.57 22.56
N PHE A 102 14.17 5.31 21.25
CA PHE A 102 12.89 4.98 20.60
C PHE A 102 12.88 3.51 20.20
N THR A 103 11.70 2.92 20.19
CA THR A 103 11.41 1.58 19.73
C THR A 103 10.98 1.61 18.26
N ARG A 104 11.07 0.48 17.57
CA ARG A 104 10.53 0.37 16.20
C ARG A 104 9.02 0.64 16.15
N TRP A 105 8.30 0.41 17.24
CA TRP A 105 6.88 0.74 17.35
C TRP A 105 6.62 2.23 17.39
N ASP A 106 7.51 3.03 17.98
CA ASP A 106 7.40 4.49 17.97
C ASP A 106 7.47 5.04 16.54
N ALA A 107 8.22 4.39 15.64
CA ALA A 107 8.21 4.73 14.22
C ALA A 107 6.85 4.45 13.57
N VAL A 108 6.22 3.33 13.90
CA VAL A 108 4.90 2.96 13.37
C VAL A 108 3.82 3.91 13.88
N VAL A 109 3.76 4.10 15.21
CA VAL A 109 2.78 4.96 15.88
C VAL A 109 2.98 6.42 15.49
N GLY A 110 4.22 6.91 15.50
CA GLY A 110 4.52 8.29 15.12
C GLY A 110 4.13 8.63 13.68
N ASN A 111 4.23 7.68 12.74
CA ASN A 111 3.70 7.87 11.39
C ASN A 111 2.16 7.81 11.36
N ALA A 112 1.55 6.88 12.10
CA ALA A 112 0.11 6.73 12.19
C ALA A 112 -0.57 7.97 12.77
N ASP A 113 0.00 8.58 13.81
CA ASP A 113 -0.60 9.71 14.52
C ASP A 113 -0.68 11.01 13.70
N VAL A 114 0.08 11.12 12.61
CA VAL A 114 -0.03 12.27 11.69
C VAL A 114 -1.37 12.27 10.95
N LEU A 115 -1.97 11.09 10.75
CA LEU A 115 -3.22 10.97 9.99
C LEU A 115 -4.41 11.54 10.78
N GLN A 116 -5.29 12.21 10.05
CA GLN A 116 -6.55 12.69 10.59
C GLN A 116 -7.57 11.54 10.62
N TRP A 117 -7.39 10.62 11.58
CA TRP A 117 -8.15 9.36 11.69
C TRP A 117 -9.66 9.54 11.71
N VAL A 118 -10.15 10.66 12.26
CA VAL A 118 -11.59 10.97 12.34
C VAL A 118 -12.25 10.96 10.95
N TYR A 119 -11.65 11.61 9.95
CA TYR A 119 -12.20 11.63 8.58
C TYR A 119 -12.06 10.28 7.88
N ILE A 120 -10.93 9.60 8.07
CA ILE A 120 -10.69 8.27 7.49
C ILE A 120 -11.72 7.27 8.03
N ASN A 121 -11.95 7.27 9.34
CA ASN A 121 -12.91 6.41 10.01
C ASN A 121 -14.35 6.70 9.58
N MET A 122 -14.72 7.97 9.35
CA MET A 122 -16.02 8.31 8.77
C MET A 122 -16.23 7.66 7.40
N VAL A 123 -15.22 7.71 6.52
CA VAL A 123 -15.28 7.06 5.20
C VAL A 123 -15.36 5.54 5.33
N ILE A 124 -14.56 4.94 6.22
CA ILE A 124 -14.63 3.49 6.50
C ILE A 124 -16.02 3.09 6.99
N CYS A 125 -16.61 3.82 7.93
CA CYS A 125 -17.96 3.58 8.42
C CYS A 125 -19.01 3.67 7.30
N ALA A 126 -18.91 4.69 6.44
CA ALA A 126 -19.80 4.84 5.29
C ALA A 126 -19.67 3.65 4.31
N LEU A 127 -18.44 3.22 4.02
CA LEU A 127 -18.18 2.05 3.17
C LEU A 127 -18.67 0.75 3.80
N LEU A 128 -18.51 0.57 5.12
CA LEU A 128 -19.04 -0.60 5.84
C LEU A 128 -20.56 -0.67 5.76
N LEU A 129 -21.26 0.44 5.99
CA LEU A 129 -22.72 0.51 5.80
C LEU A 129 -23.09 0.17 4.36
N PHE A 130 -22.34 0.71 3.39
CA PHE A 130 -22.55 0.41 1.97
C PHE A 130 -22.36 -1.09 1.66
N VAL A 131 -21.35 -1.74 2.25
CA VAL A 131 -21.14 -3.20 2.16
C VAL A 131 -22.34 -3.96 2.74
N VAL A 132 -22.87 -3.57 3.89
CA VAL A 132 -24.04 -4.22 4.50
C VAL A 132 -25.25 -4.21 3.55
N PHE A 133 -25.53 -3.08 2.89
CA PHE A 133 -26.70 -2.97 1.99
C PHE A 133 -26.52 -3.70 0.66
N PHE A 134 -25.29 -3.84 0.17
CA PHE A 134 -25.01 -4.32 -1.19
C PHE A 134 -24.04 -5.50 -1.23
N PHE A 135 -23.95 -6.27 -0.14
CA PHE A 135 -23.00 -7.34 0.04
C PHE A 135 -22.95 -8.33 -1.15
N ARG A 136 -21.73 -8.69 -1.56
CA ARG A 136 -21.42 -9.83 -2.43
C ARG A 136 -20.35 -10.71 -1.78
N LYS A 137 -20.59 -12.02 -1.76
CA LYS A 137 -19.64 -12.98 -1.19
C LYS A 137 -18.42 -13.17 -2.09
N GLU A 138 -18.58 -13.04 -3.40
CA GLU A 138 -17.56 -13.32 -4.42
C GLU A 138 -16.32 -12.42 -4.28
N GLY A 139 -16.47 -11.27 -3.62
CA GLY A 139 -15.41 -10.29 -3.38
C GLY A 139 -14.38 -10.64 -2.32
N TRP A 140 -14.58 -11.71 -1.55
CA TRP A 140 -13.79 -12.00 -0.34
C TRP A 140 -12.30 -12.24 -0.63
N ARG A 141 -11.97 -12.81 -1.79
CA ARG A 141 -10.57 -13.08 -2.17
C ARG A 141 -9.80 -11.78 -2.38
N ASN A 142 -10.40 -10.84 -3.11
CA ASN A 142 -9.83 -9.52 -3.33
C ASN A 142 -9.77 -8.71 -2.02
N PHE A 143 -10.77 -8.86 -1.14
CA PHE A 143 -10.71 -8.29 0.20
C PHE A 143 -9.45 -8.76 0.93
N VAL A 144 -9.18 -10.07 0.96
CA VAL A 144 -7.98 -10.62 1.61
C VAL A 144 -6.69 -10.12 0.94
N PHE A 145 -6.62 -10.12 -0.39
CA PHE A 145 -5.44 -9.65 -1.11
C PHE A 145 -5.13 -8.18 -0.79
N PHE A 146 -6.14 -7.30 -0.84
CA PHE A 146 -5.95 -5.88 -0.55
C PHE A 146 -5.61 -5.64 0.93
N MET A 147 -6.17 -6.40 1.87
CA MET A 147 -5.80 -6.30 3.29
C MET A 147 -4.34 -6.71 3.54
N ILE A 148 -3.84 -7.76 2.89
CA ILE A 148 -2.43 -8.17 2.99
C ILE A 148 -1.52 -7.06 2.46
N ILE A 149 -1.86 -6.51 1.30
CA ILE A 149 -1.09 -5.44 0.67
C ILE A 149 -1.12 -4.15 1.53
N ALA A 150 -2.23 -3.88 2.23
CA ALA A 150 -2.36 -2.74 3.15
C ALA A 150 -1.37 -2.78 4.32
N VAL A 151 -0.82 -3.95 4.65
CA VAL A 151 0.16 -4.12 5.74
C VAL A 151 1.57 -3.69 5.32
N PHE A 152 1.87 -3.60 4.03
CA PHE A 152 3.23 -3.34 3.54
C PHE A 152 3.86 -2.06 4.11
N PRO A 153 3.17 -0.90 4.16
CA PRO A 153 3.72 0.32 4.77
C PRO A 153 4.19 0.15 6.21
N TYR A 154 3.50 -0.66 7.01
CA TYR A 154 3.86 -0.88 8.40
C TYR A 154 5.07 -1.80 8.55
N VAL A 155 5.20 -2.81 7.67
CA VAL A 155 6.43 -3.62 7.58
C VAL A 155 7.62 -2.73 7.20
N TRP A 156 7.42 -1.80 6.26
CA TRP A 156 8.46 -0.85 5.86
C TRP A 156 8.88 0.06 7.00
N TYR A 157 7.94 0.69 7.71
CA TYR A 157 8.24 1.48 8.90
C TYR A 157 9.02 0.70 9.94
N PHE A 158 8.71 -0.60 10.12
CA PHE A 158 9.44 -1.44 11.06
C PHE A 158 10.87 -1.76 10.59
N VAL A 159 11.07 -1.98 9.28
CA VAL A 159 12.39 -2.30 8.69
C VAL A 159 13.30 -1.06 8.67
N VAL A 160 12.80 0.10 8.25
CA VAL A 160 13.52 1.38 8.21
C VAL A 160 13.05 2.32 9.32
N ALA A 161 13.01 1.80 10.56
CA ALA A 161 12.44 2.48 11.71
C ALA A 161 13.13 3.80 12.06
N ASN A 162 14.46 3.86 12.02
CA ASN A 162 15.20 5.10 12.30
C ASN A 162 14.81 6.23 11.34
N HIS A 163 14.78 5.95 10.04
CA HIS A 163 14.34 6.92 9.03
C HIS A 163 12.87 7.30 9.21
N SER A 164 11.99 6.31 9.43
CA SER A 164 10.55 6.52 9.57
C SER A 164 10.20 7.31 10.84
N TYR A 165 10.92 7.08 11.94
CA TYR A 165 10.76 7.82 13.19
C TYR A 165 11.28 9.25 13.05
N LEU A 166 12.50 9.42 12.53
CA LEU A 166 13.11 10.74 12.38
C LEU A 166 12.41 11.61 11.36
N HIS A 167 11.67 11.05 10.41
CA HIS A 167 11.09 11.78 9.29
C HIS A 167 9.58 11.56 9.12
N TYR A 168 8.90 11.24 10.22
CA TYR A 168 7.47 10.93 10.26
C TYR A 168 6.60 11.97 9.53
N TRP A 169 7.00 13.26 9.53
CA TRP A 169 6.27 14.36 8.88
C TRP A 169 6.19 14.30 7.36
N PHE A 170 6.95 13.42 6.69
CA PHE A 170 6.73 13.11 5.27
C PHE A 170 6.59 11.62 4.98
N THR A 171 7.19 10.73 5.79
CA THR A 171 7.07 9.28 5.57
C THR A 171 5.65 8.78 5.80
N TYR A 172 4.85 9.48 6.63
CA TYR A 172 3.46 9.11 6.93
C TYR A 172 2.59 8.97 5.67
N ARG A 173 2.95 9.69 4.60
CA ARG A 173 2.25 9.69 3.31
C ARG A 173 2.20 8.29 2.68
N THR A 174 3.13 7.39 3.05
CA THR A 174 3.09 5.98 2.62
C THR A 174 1.80 5.28 3.08
N GLN A 175 1.15 5.74 4.17
CA GLN A 175 -0.13 5.17 4.63
C GLN A 175 -1.33 5.52 3.76
N ALA A 176 -1.24 6.54 2.90
CA ALA A 176 -2.28 6.81 1.91
C ALA A 176 -2.56 5.55 1.06
N PHE A 177 -1.52 4.74 0.85
CA PHE A 177 -1.62 3.45 0.21
C PHE A 177 -2.38 2.40 1.04
N SER A 178 -2.07 2.24 2.33
CA SER A 178 -2.81 1.33 3.22
C SER A 178 -4.29 1.68 3.27
N ILE A 179 -4.62 2.98 3.40
CA ILE A 179 -5.99 3.47 3.42
C ILE A 179 -6.70 3.15 2.10
N SER A 180 -6.04 3.40 0.96
CA SER A 180 -6.58 3.06 -0.35
C SER A 180 -6.86 1.56 -0.48
N CYS A 181 -5.96 0.70 -0.01
CA CYS A 181 -6.17 -0.75 -0.01
C CYS A 181 -7.37 -1.17 0.84
N ILE A 182 -7.55 -0.56 2.02
CA ILE A 182 -8.71 -0.83 2.89
C ILE A 182 -10.00 -0.42 2.19
N PHE A 183 -10.04 0.75 1.54
CA PHE A 183 -11.22 1.18 0.77
C PHE A 183 -11.54 0.19 -0.35
N LEU A 184 -10.52 -0.24 -1.08
CA LEU A 184 -10.67 -1.23 -2.15
C LEU A 184 -11.10 -2.61 -1.64
N ALA A 185 -10.62 -3.03 -0.47
CA ALA A 185 -11.07 -4.25 0.19
C ALA A 185 -12.57 -4.18 0.49
N LEU A 186 -13.03 -3.08 1.09
CA LEU A 186 -14.46 -2.91 1.37
C LEU A 186 -15.29 -2.87 0.07
N LEU A 187 -14.84 -2.12 -0.94
CA LEU A 187 -15.51 -2.05 -2.24
C LEU A 187 -15.53 -3.40 -2.98
N SER A 188 -14.52 -4.26 -2.78
CA SER A 188 -14.54 -5.60 -3.37
C SER A 188 -15.72 -6.42 -2.82
N MET A 189 -16.24 -6.12 -1.64
CA MET A 189 -17.41 -6.78 -1.04
C MET A 189 -18.76 -6.20 -1.51
N VAL A 190 -18.78 -5.23 -2.43
CA VAL A 190 -20.00 -4.55 -2.92
C VAL A 190 -20.45 -5.05 -4.29
N SER A 191 -21.72 -5.44 -4.42
CA SER A 191 -22.36 -5.74 -5.71
C SER A 191 -22.86 -4.47 -6.41
N PHE A 192 -22.08 -3.94 -7.34
CA PHE A 192 -22.50 -2.81 -8.19
C PHE A 192 -23.73 -3.12 -9.07
N ALA A 193 -24.00 -4.40 -9.37
CA ALA A 193 -25.23 -4.82 -10.04
C ALA A 193 -26.47 -4.56 -9.17
N LYS A 194 -26.44 -4.94 -7.88
CA LYS A 194 -27.52 -4.65 -6.92
C LYS A 194 -27.72 -3.14 -6.75
N VAL A 195 -26.63 -2.37 -6.68
CA VAL A 195 -26.67 -0.90 -6.63
C VAL A 195 -27.38 -0.33 -7.86
N LYS A 196 -26.97 -0.71 -9.07
CA LYS A 196 -27.57 -0.24 -10.33
C LYS A 196 -29.05 -0.59 -10.43
N ASN A 197 -29.44 -1.80 -10.01
CA ASN A 197 -30.84 -2.24 -10.01
C ASN A 197 -31.70 -1.42 -9.04
N LYS A 198 -31.21 -1.17 -7.82
CA LYS A 198 -31.93 -0.34 -6.82
C LYS A 198 -32.09 1.10 -7.30
N LEU A 199 -31.06 1.68 -7.92
CA LEU A 199 -31.12 3.03 -8.50
C LEU A 199 -32.13 3.12 -9.65
N LYS A 200 -32.19 2.13 -10.54
CA LYS A 200 -33.19 2.06 -11.61
C LYS A 200 -34.62 1.95 -11.08
N LEU A 201 -34.85 1.07 -10.10
CA LEU A 201 -36.14 0.90 -9.43
C LEU A 201 -36.64 2.21 -8.81
N ASN A 202 -35.78 2.94 -8.12
CA ASN A 202 -36.14 4.22 -7.53
C ASN A 202 -36.48 5.29 -8.57
N ARG A 203 -35.74 5.37 -9.68
CA ARG A 203 -36.07 6.27 -10.80
C ARG A 203 -37.43 5.97 -11.41
N PHE A 204 -37.75 4.69 -11.62
CA PHE A 204 -39.05 4.28 -12.17
C PHE A 204 -40.22 4.61 -11.25
N LYS A 205 -40.07 4.41 -9.93
CA LYS A 205 -41.09 4.81 -8.94
C LYS A 205 -41.32 6.32 -8.95
N HIS A 206 -40.24 7.10 -9.01
CA HIS A 206 -40.33 8.56 -9.05
C HIS A 206 -41.01 9.08 -10.32
N SER A 207 -40.70 8.52 -11.51
CA SER A 207 -41.38 8.90 -12.76
C SER A 207 -42.86 8.53 -12.77
N LYS A 208 -43.23 7.39 -12.16
CA LYS A 208 -44.65 6.99 -12.05
C LYS A 208 -45.45 7.94 -11.16
N GLN A 209 -44.88 8.34 -10.02
CA GLN A 209 -45.52 9.28 -9.10
C GLN A 209 -45.72 10.68 -9.70
N MET A 210 -44.81 11.13 -10.57
CA MET A 210 -44.97 12.39 -11.32
C MET A 210 -46.09 12.32 -12.37
N MET A 211 -46.35 11.16 -12.97
CA MET A 211 -47.43 10.97 -13.94
C MET A 211 -48.80 10.83 -13.27
N GLU A 212 -48.87 10.34 -12.03
CA GLU A 212 -50.12 10.21 -11.27
C GLU A 212 -50.55 11.52 -10.59
N ASN A 213 -49.65 12.51 -10.48
CA ASN A 213 -49.90 13.81 -9.86
C ASN A 213 -50.18 14.95 -10.87
N ASN A 214 -50.26 14.66 -12.17
CA ASN A 214 -50.64 15.58 -13.26
C ASN A 214 -51.96 15.14 -13.88
#